data_AF-A0AAU8MP22-F1
#
_entry.id   AF-A0AAU8MP22-F1
#
_cell.length_a   1.000
_cell.length_b   1.000
_cell.length_c   1.000
_cell.angle_alpha   90.00
_cell.angle_beta   90.00
_cell.angle_gamma   90.00
#
_symmetry.space_group_name_H-M   'P 1'
#
loop_
_entity.id
_entity.type
_entity.pdbx_description
1 polymer ?
#
loop_
_entity_poly.entity_id
_entity_poly.type
_entity_poly.pdbx_seq_one_letter_code
_entity_poly.pdbx_strand_id
1 'polypeptide(L)'
;MTQGRESGALGLSRRPLAPSGRARLIVVLLAAAVAMSLSLRRDGSDTPEQRYQAWLARGHRAQAEAYRAFLRTHGVADVLPLRQLLRSGRHWRRCGVDEFVVPPRTLWAATVPSLRLIRELRAQGWLNGATVQSAYRDERFNRCEGGSRLSRHRHGGAYDFDLAADAPVRALCAFWRRRGAAAGFGLGFYDRRHRHVDTAGFRTWGGDFRRGTSLCQKPSQGSPPDGAAAPRRL
;
A
#
# COMPACT_ATOMS: atom_id res chain seq x y z
N MET A 1 -10.98 -10.29 -99.26
CA MET A 1 -11.24 -11.18 -98.11
C MET A 1 -9.87 -11.69 -97.67
N THR A 2 -9.27 -11.39 -96.52
CA THR A 2 -9.73 -11.11 -95.14
C THR A 2 -8.57 -10.47 -94.36
N GLN A 3 -8.85 -9.46 -93.54
CA GLN A 3 -8.07 -9.05 -92.35
C GLN A 3 -8.97 -8.02 -91.64
N GLY A 4 -9.48 -8.21 -90.41
CA GLY A 4 -8.89 -8.84 -89.24
C GLY A 4 -8.34 -7.73 -88.33
N ARG A 5 -9.22 -6.92 -87.72
CA ARG A 5 -8.85 -5.74 -86.91
C ARG A 5 -9.12 -6.06 -85.43
N GLU A 6 -8.07 -6.40 -84.69
CA GLU A 6 -8.10 -6.48 -83.22
C GLU A 6 -7.78 -5.10 -82.61
N SER A 7 -8.64 -4.64 -81.71
CA SER A 7 -8.45 -3.42 -80.92
C SER A 7 -7.74 -3.75 -79.62
N GLY A 8 -6.48 -3.33 -79.50
CA GLY A 8 -5.69 -3.43 -78.27
C GLY A 8 -6.09 -2.37 -77.24
N ALA A 9 -6.41 -2.81 -76.03
CA ALA A 9 -6.62 -1.95 -74.87
C ALA A 9 -5.28 -1.50 -74.27
N LEU A 10 -5.09 -0.18 -74.15
CA LEU A 10 -3.94 0.45 -73.48
C LEU A 10 -4.07 0.31 -71.96
N GLY A 11 -3.29 -0.61 -71.37
CA GLY A 11 -3.10 -0.72 -69.93
C GLY A 11 -2.07 0.30 -69.43
N LEU A 12 -2.53 1.32 -68.70
CA LEU A 12 -1.67 2.25 -67.95
C LEU A 12 -1.14 1.57 -66.67
N SER A 13 0.08 1.04 -66.75
CA SER A 13 0.81 0.50 -65.60
C SER A 13 1.33 1.63 -64.69
N ARG A 14 0.63 1.91 -63.59
CA ARG A 14 1.13 2.81 -62.52
C ARG A 14 2.20 2.08 -61.70
N ARG A 15 3.46 2.51 -61.82
CA ARG A 15 4.54 2.09 -60.91
C ARG A 15 4.35 2.75 -59.53
N PRO A 16 4.48 2.03 -58.41
CA PRO A 16 4.43 2.62 -57.09
C PRO A 16 5.68 3.49 -56.85
N LEU A 17 5.49 4.75 -56.43
CA LEU A 17 6.59 5.59 -55.98
C LEU A 17 7.15 5.05 -54.66
N ALA A 18 8.44 4.72 -54.64
CA ALA A 18 9.16 4.44 -53.40
C ALA A 18 9.34 5.75 -52.61
N PRO A 19 9.06 5.77 -51.30
CA PRO A 19 9.20 6.98 -50.48
C PRO A 19 10.68 7.39 -50.39
N SER A 20 10.95 8.68 -50.59
CA SER A 20 12.29 9.26 -50.52
C SER A 20 12.92 9.11 -49.12
N GLY A 21 14.25 9.11 -49.03
CA GLY A 21 14.99 8.91 -47.77
C GLY A 21 14.59 9.89 -46.64
N ARG A 22 14.11 11.09 -47.00
CA ARG A 22 13.58 12.08 -46.05
C ARG A 22 12.25 11.65 -45.40
N ALA A 23 11.37 10.99 -46.15
CA ALA A 23 10.10 10.48 -45.62
C ALA A 23 10.32 9.32 -44.64
N ARG A 24 11.33 8.46 -44.90
CA ARG A 24 11.73 7.39 -43.96
C ARG A 24 12.33 7.95 -42.67
N LEU A 25 13.14 9.00 -42.75
CA LEU A 25 13.75 9.64 -41.58
C LEU A 25 12.69 10.31 -40.68
N ILE A 26 11.71 10.99 -41.27
CA ILE A 26 10.60 11.64 -40.54
C ILE A 26 9.74 10.60 -39.81
N VAL A 27 9.44 9.46 -40.44
CA VAL A 27 8.68 8.37 -39.81
C VAL A 27 9.43 7.74 -38.64
N VAL A 28 10.76 7.55 -38.76
CA VAL A 28 11.59 7.04 -37.66
C VAL A 28 11.66 8.03 -36.49
N LEU A 29 11.81 9.33 -36.77
CA LEU A 29 11.85 10.37 -35.73
C LEU A 29 10.48 10.53 -35.03
N LEU A 30 9.38 10.45 -35.75
CA LEU A 30 8.03 10.45 -35.17
C LEU A 30 7.78 9.19 -34.32
N ALA A 31 8.22 8.01 -34.76
CA ALA A 31 8.13 6.78 -33.98
C ALA A 31 8.96 6.84 -32.69
N ALA A 32 10.17 7.41 -32.74
CA ALA A 32 11.01 7.63 -31.57
C ALA A 32 10.39 8.65 -30.59
N ALA A 33 9.81 9.75 -31.11
CA ALA A 33 9.11 10.72 -30.28
C ALA A 33 7.85 10.14 -29.61
N VAL A 34 7.09 9.28 -30.29
CA VAL A 34 5.95 8.56 -29.72
C VAL A 34 6.39 7.55 -28.65
N ALA A 35 7.46 6.78 -28.90
CA ALA A 35 8.02 5.84 -27.91
C ALA A 35 8.56 6.56 -26.65
N MET A 36 9.16 7.74 -26.83
CA MET A 36 9.64 8.57 -25.72
C MET A 36 8.47 9.21 -24.95
N SER A 37 7.41 9.60 -25.66
CA SER A 37 6.15 10.12 -25.07
C SER A 37 5.36 9.07 -24.29
N LEU A 38 5.38 7.80 -24.71
CA LEU A 38 4.77 6.70 -23.96
C LEU A 38 5.56 6.32 -22.70
N SER A 39 6.88 6.48 -22.73
CA SER A 39 7.75 6.17 -21.58
C SER A 39 7.62 7.21 -20.45
N LEU A 40 7.35 8.47 -20.79
CA LEU A 40 7.19 9.56 -19.81
C LEU A 40 5.81 9.62 -19.14
N ARG A 41 4.81 8.86 -19.61
CA ARG A 41 3.43 8.86 -19.07
C ARG A 41 3.16 7.79 -18.00
N ARG A 42 4.14 6.94 -17.65
CA ARG A 42 3.94 5.79 -16.75
C ARG A 42 3.95 6.12 -15.25
N ASP A 43 4.57 7.22 -14.84
CA ASP A 43 4.91 7.42 -13.42
C ASP A 43 3.75 7.82 -12.49
N GLY A 44 2.54 8.03 -13.04
CA GLY A 44 1.36 8.48 -12.29
C GLY A 44 0.20 7.48 -12.16
N SER A 45 0.12 6.46 -13.02
CA SER A 45 -1.07 5.60 -13.14
C SER A 45 -0.87 4.17 -12.62
N ASP A 46 0.36 3.75 -12.33
CA ASP A 46 0.63 2.41 -11.83
C ASP A 46 -0.13 2.16 -10.53
N THR A 47 -0.70 0.96 -10.39
CA THR A 47 -1.25 0.48 -9.13
C THR A 47 -0.13 0.24 -8.10
N PRO A 48 -0.44 0.25 -6.79
CA PRO A 48 0.54 -0.13 -5.78
C PRO A 48 1.17 -1.52 -6.02
N GLU A 49 0.43 -2.45 -6.62
CA GLU A 49 0.95 -3.78 -6.96
C GLU A 49 2.00 -3.72 -8.07
N GLN A 50 1.72 -3.00 -9.16
CA GLN A 50 2.69 -2.81 -10.25
C GLN A 50 3.97 -2.14 -9.75
N ARG A 51 3.86 -1.10 -8.89
CA ARG A 51 5.02 -0.44 -8.30
C ARG A 51 5.82 -1.37 -7.39
N TYR A 52 5.17 -2.27 -6.67
CA TYR A 52 5.84 -3.28 -5.85
C TYR A 52 6.59 -4.30 -6.71
N GLN A 53 5.99 -4.79 -7.80
CA GLN A 53 6.67 -5.69 -8.72
C GLN A 53 7.88 -5.02 -9.38
N ALA A 54 7.76 -3.75 -9.78
CA ALA A 54 8.88 -2.96 -10.29
C ALA A 54 9.99 -2.79 -9.24
N TRP A 55 9.65 -2.54 -7.98
CA TRP A 55 10.61 -2.49 -6.88
C TRP A 55 11.32 -3.83 -6.68
N LEU A 56 10.60 -4.97 -6.70
CA LEU A 56 11.25 -6.28 -6.63
C LEU A 56 12.22 -6.52 -7.80
N ALA A 57 11.84 -6.11 -9.01
CA ALA A 57 12.67 -6.23 -10.21
C ALA A 57 13.94 -5.37 -10.17
N ARG A 58 13.95 -4.28 -9.41
CA ARG A 58 15.13 -3.42 -9.16
C ARG A 58 16.14 -4.00 -8.17
N GLY A 59 16.07 -5.30 -7.88
CA GLY A 59 17.04 -6.01 -7.02
C GLY A 59 16.58 -6.27 -5.59
N HIS A 60 15.34 -5.91 -5.23
CA HIS A 60 14.83 -6.09 -3.87
C HIS A 60 14.14 -7.44 -3.61
N ARG A 61 14.10 -8.33 -4.60
CA ARG A 61 13.44 -9.63 -4.51
C ARG A 61 13.99 -10.51 -3.38
N ALA A 62 15.30 -10.74 -3.35
CA ALA A 62 15.92 -11.64 -2.38
C ALA A 62 15.67 -11.21 -0.92
N GLN A 63 15.80 -9.92 -0.61
CA GLN A 63 15.54 -9.39 0.73
C GLN A 63 14.06 -9.48 1.13
N ALA A 64 13.13 -9.24 0.19
CA ALA A 64 11.70 -9.37 0.45
C ALA A 64 11.29 -10.82 0.70
N GLU A 65 11.86 -11.77 -0.05
CA GLU A 65 11.64 -13.21 0.13
C GLU A 65 12.25 -13.71 1.44
N ALA A 66 13.43 -13.22 1.83
CA ALA A 66 14.02 -13.54 3.13
C ALA A 66 13.15 -13.05 4.29
N TYR A 67 12.57 -11.85 4.18
CA TYR A 67 11.63 -11.35 5.17
C TYR A 67 10.34 -12.18 5.19
N ARG A 68 9.79 -12.54 4.02
CA ARG A 68 8.64 -13.47 3.93
C ARG A 68 8.93 -14.81 4.59
N ALA A 69 10.12 -15.36 4.37
CA ALA A 69 10.53 -16.62 4.97
C ALA A 69 10.55 -16.54 6.50
N PHE A 70 11.13 -15.47 7.06
CA PHE A 70 11.07 -15.18 8.49
C PHE A 70 9.62 -15.09 9.00
N LEU A 71 8.74 -14.37 8.31
CA LEU A 71 7.34 -14.29 8.72
C LEU A 71 6.65 -15.66 8.69
N ARG A 72 7.01 -16.54 7.74
CA ARG A 72 6.47 -17.91 7.67
C ARG A 72 6.95 -18.78 8.83
N THR A 73 8.24 -18.72 9.19
CA THR A 73 8.77 -19.49 10.34
C THR A 73 8.13 -19.08 11.66
N HIS A 74 7.66 -17.83 11.77
CA HIS A 74 6.90 -17.35 12.92
C HIS A 74 5.37 -17.49 12.79
N GLY A 75 4.89 -18.07 11.68
CA GLY A 75 3.48 -18.32 11.43
C GLY A 75 2.64 -17.04 11.33
N VAL A 76 3.19 -15.94 10.78
CA VAL A 76 2.53 -14.63 10.65
C VAL A 76 2.56 -14.05 9.22
N ALA A 77 3.00 -14.82 8.23
CA ALA A 77 3.13 -14.37 6.84
C ALA A 77 1.79 -14.12 6.11
N ASP A 78 0.69 -14.67 6.63
CA ASP A 78 -0.66 -14.64 6.05
C ASP A 78 -1.54 -13.53 6.63
N VAL A 79 -1.08 -12.84 7.67
CA VAL A 79 -1.87 -11.82 8.39
C VAL A 79 -2.20 -10.62 7.50
N LEU A 80 -1.23 -10.18 6.70
CA LEU A 80 -1.34 -9.06 5.77
C LEU A 80 -0.50 -9.36 4.51
N PRO A 81 -0.85 -8.79 3.34
CA PRO A 81 -0.02 -8.93 2.14
C PRO A 81 1.40 -8.38 2.38
N LEU A 82 2.43 -9.11 1.91
CA LEU A 82 3.83 -8.69 2.11
C LEU A 82 4.10 -7.26 1.62
N ARG A 83 3.51 -6.87 0.48
CA ARG A 83 3.60 -5.51 -0.05
C ARG A 83 3.16 -4.44 0.96
N GLN A 84 2.11 -4.72 1.72
CA GLN A 84 1.60 -3.82 2.76
C GLN A 84 2.52 -3.81 3.98
N LEU A 85 3.09 -4.97 4.36
CA LEU A 85 4.06 -5.06 5.45
C LEU A 85 5.37 -4.32 5.17
N LEU A 86 5.72 -4.17 3.89
CA LEU A 86 6.91 -3.47 3.43
C LEU A 86 6.65 -2.00 3.08
N ARG A 87 5.42 -1.50 3.25
CA ARG A 87 5.09 -0.10 2.95
C ARG A 87 5.89 0.85 3.85
N SER A 88 6.72 1.72 3.26
CA SER A 88 7.52 2.67 4.05
C SER A 88 6.61 3.68 4.77
N GLY A 89 5.82 4.45 4.01
CA GLY A 89 4.91 5.45 4.55
C GLY A 89 4.06 6.12 3.47
N ARG A 90 3.31 7.16 3.84
CA ARG A 90 2.42 7.88 2.90
C ARG A 90 3.20 8.79 1.96
N HIS A 91 4.21 9.44 2.50
CA HIS A 91 4.88 10.57 1.86
C HIS A 91 6.21 10.20 1.18
N TRP A 92 6.36 8.94 0.78
CA TRP A 92 7.60 8.43 0.18
C TRP A 92 8.08 9.25 -1.02
N ARG A 93 7.15 9.67 -1.92
CA ARG A 93 7.47 10.54 -3.07
C ARG A 93 8.03 11.89 -2.63
N ARG A 94 7.32 12.58 -1.72
CA ARG A 94 7.74 13.88 -1.19
C ARG A 94 9.08 13.79 -0.48
N CYS A 95 9.34 12.67 0.19
CA CYS A 95 10.57 12.44 0.93
C CYS A 95 11.72 11.87 0.10
N GLY A 96 11.49 11.55 -1.18
CA GLY A 96 12.50 10.98 -2.06
C GLY A 96 13.06 9.64 -1.58
N VAL A 97 12.20 8.79 -1.01
CA VAL A 97 12.56 7.41 -0.60
C VAL A 97 11.72 6.39 -1.36
N ASP A 98 12.13 5.12 -1.34
CA ASP A 98 11.33 4.05 -1.91
C ASP A 98 9.98 3.90 -1.17
N GLU A 99 8.94 3.56 -1.94
CA GLU A 99 7.61 3.23 -1.41
C GLU A 99 7.61 1.95 -0.55
N PHE A 100 8.57 1.07 -0.79
CA PHE A 100 8.71 -0.20 -0.08
C PHE A 100 10.12 -0.35 0.49
N VAL A 101 10.22 -0.94 1.67
CA VAL A 101 11.48 -1.13 2.36
C VAL A 101 11.40 -2.39 3.23
N VAL A 102 12.46 -3.20 3.21
CA VAL A 102 12.62 -4.30 4.16
C VAL A 102 13.29 -3.74 5.42
N PRO A 103 12.72 -3.95 6.63
CA PRO A 103 13.39 -3.55 7.86
C PRO A 103 14.75 -4.24 7.99
N PRO A 104 15.75 -3.62 8.64
CA PRO A 104 16.96 -4.31 9.07
C PRO A 104 16.63 -5.60 9.81
N ARG A 105 17.41 -6.67 9.57
CA ARG A 105 17.18 -8.00 10.17
C ARG A 105 17.07 -7.97 11.69
N THR A 106 17.84 -7.11 12.35
CA THR A 106 17.81 -6.92 13.81
C THR A 106 16.46 -6.44 14.34
N LEU A 107 15.60 -5.86 13.50
CA LEU A 107 14.27 -5.39 13.87
C LEU A 107 13.15 -6.37 13.53
N TRP A 108 13.44 -7.48 12.84
CA TRP A 108 12.41 -8.40 12.36
C TRP A 108 11.58 -9.01 13.48
N ALA A 109 12.19 -9.37 14.61
CA ALA A 109 11.49 -9.96 15.75
C ALA A 109 10.35 -9.08 16.28
N ALA A 110 10.48 -7.75 16.18
CA ALA A 110 9.48 -6.81 16.69
C ALA A 110 8.15 -6.85 15.92
N THR A 111 8.12 -7.33 14.67
CA THR A 111 6.89 -7.43 13.89
C THR A 111 5.96 -8.55 14.38
N VAL A 112 6.53 -9.64 14.90
CA VAL A 112 5.81 -10.88 15.20
C VAL A 112 4.66 -10.67 16.20
N PRO A 113 4.87 -10.06 17.38
CA PRO A 113 3.77 -9.81 18.31
C PRO A 113 2.71 -8.86 17.72
N SER A 114 3.11 -7.83 16.98
CA SER A 114 2.17 -6.92 16.31
C SER A 114 1.30 -7.62 15.28
N LEU A 115 1.86 -8.52 14.46
CA LEU A 115 1.08 -9.28 13.49
C LEU A 115 0.15 -10.28 14.14
N ARG A 116 0.52 -10.88 15.29
CA ARG A 116 -0.40 -11.71 16.07
C ARG A 116 -1.58 -10.90 16.61
N LEU A 117 -1.31 -9.72 17.17
CA LEU A 117 -2.37 -8.80 17.61
C LEU A 117 -3.25 -8.36 16.43
N ILE A 118 -2.66 -8.01 15.29
CA ILE A 118 -3.42 -7.62 14.08
C ILE A 118 -4.29 -8.78 13.59
N ARG A 119 -3.83 -10.04 13.67
CA ARG A 119 -4.66 -11.21 13.37
C ARG A 119 -5.90 -11.26 14.27
N GLU A 120 -5.76 -11.02 15.57
CA GLU A 120 -6.89 -10.94 16.50
C GLU A 120 -7.86 -9.82 16.09
N LEU A 121 -7.35 -8.61 15.79
CA LEU A 121 -8.19 -7.48 15.36
C LEU A 121 -8.93 -7.77 14.04
N ARG A 122 -8.28 -8.46 13.10
CA ARG A 122 -8.90 -8.92 11.84
C ARG A 122 -9.99 -9.96 12.09
N ALA A 123 -9.78 -10.90 13.02
CA ALA A 123 -10.78 -11.89 13.39
C ALA A 123 -12.05 -11.24 14.00
N GLN A 124 -11.94 -10.06 14.61
CA GLN A 124 -13.09 -9.27 15.07
C GLN A 124 -13.76 -8.45 13.96
N GLY A 125 -13.22 -8.46 12.74
CA GLY A 125 -13.70 -7.65 11.62
C GLY A 125 -13.30 -6.17 11.67
N TRP A 126 -12.52 -5.74 12.67
CA TRP A 126 -12.20 -4.31 12.89
C TRP A 126 -11.19 -3.74 11.90
N LEU A 127 -10.55 -4.60 11.10
CA LEU A 127 -9.61 -4.23 10.05
C LEU A 127 -10.05 -4.76 8.66
N ASN A 128 -11.34 -5.06 8.49
CA ASN A 128 -11.87 -5.52 7.21
C ASN A 128 -11.73 -4.43 6.14
N GLY A 129 -11.18 -4.81 4.99
CA GLY A 129 -10.88 -3.87 3.90
C GLY A 129 -9.79 -2.82 4.23
N ALA A 130 -9.17 -2.88 5.42
CA ALA A 130 -8.15 -1.92 5.80
C ALA A 130 -6.88 -2.08 4.96
N THR A 131 -6.20 -0.96 4.74
CA THR A 131 -4.91 -0.92 4.01
C THR A 131 -3.82 -0.36 4.91
N VAL A 132 -2.66 -1.00 4.94
CA VAL A 132 -1.48 -0.45 5.60
C VAL A 132 -0.89 0.67 4.76
N GLN A 133 -0.67 1.80 5.39
CA GLN A 133 -0.13 3.00 4.76
C GLN A 133 1.26 3.37 5.28
N SER A 134 1.66 2.81 6.42
CA SER A 134 2.99 2.96 6.99
C SER A 134 3.34 1.74 7.84
N ALA A 135 4.55 1.20 7.66
CA ALA A 135 5.10 0.09 8.44
C ALA A 135 6.49 0.46 8.97
N TYR A 136 7.57 -0.19 8.53
CA TYR A 136 8.91 0.22 8.95
C TYR A 136 9.34 1.55 8.31
N ARG A 137 9.95 2.41 9.12
CA ARG A 137 10.52 3.69 8.69
C ARG A 137 11.94 3.82 9.19
N ASP A 138 12.90 4.01 8.30
CA ASP A 138 14.23 4.44 8.74
C ASP A 138 14.17 5.83 9.37
N GLU A 139 15.25 6.22 10.03
CA GLU A 139 15.30 7.46 10.78
C GLU A 139 15.18 8.73 9.92
N ARG A 140 15.81 8.75 8.73
CA ARG A 140 15.72 9.89 7.80
C ARG A 140 14.28 10.03 7.31
N PHE A 141 13.65 8.93 6.92
CA PHE A 141 12.29 8.94 6.42
C PHE A 141 11.28 9.29 7.52
N ASN A 142 11.42 8.75 8.73
CA ASN A 142 10.55 9.07 9.86
C ASN A 142 10.56 10.59 10.15
N ARG A 143 11.72 11.25 10.09
CA ARG A 143 11.79 12.73 10.24
C ARG A 143 11.05 13.46 9.14
N CYS A 144 11.27 13.09 7.87
CA CYS A 144 10.60 13.73 6.74
C CYS A 144 9.07 13.56 6.77
N GLU A 145 8.58 12.44 7.30
CA GLU A 145 7.16 12.18 7.46
C GLU A 145 6.54 12.91 8.67
N GLY A 146 7.32 13.69 9.43
CA GLY A 146 6.88 14.37 10.65
C GLY A 146 6.72 13.44 11.84
N GLY A 147 7.33 12.25 11.81
CA GLY A 147 7.28 11.28 12.88
C GLY A 147 8.08 11.71 14.11
N SER A 148 7.56 11.42 15.30
CA SER A 148 8.25 11.64 16.57
C SER A 148 9.59 10.87 16.64
N ARG A 149 10.55 11.41 17.41
CA ARG A 149 11.79 10.69 17.77
C ARG A 149 11.51 9.35 18.46
N LEU A 150 10.39 9.24 19.17
CA LEU A 150 9.95 8.02 19.86
C LEU A 150 9.05 7.11 19.02
N SER A 151 8.93 7.38 17.71
CA SER A 151 8.10 6.61 16.77
C SER A 151 8.44 5.11 16.78
N ARG A 152 7.42 4.27 16.82
CA ARG A 152 7.57 2.81 16.85
C ARG A 152 7.77 2.18 15.48
N HIS A 153 7.49 2.92 14.42
CA HIS A 153 7.79 2.51 13.05
C HIS A 153 9.30 2.34 12.82
N ARG A 154 10.13 3.09 13.54
CA ARG A 154 11.60 2.95 13.53
C ARG A 154 12.11 1.62 14.08
N HIS A 155 11.23 0.84 14.71
CA HIS A 155 11.57 -0.41 15.39
C HIS A 155 10.94 -1.65 14.73
N GLY A 156 10.32 -1.51 13.55
CA GLY A 156 9.88 -2.65 12.72
C GLY A 156 8.59 -3.36 13.16
N GLY A 157 7.90 -2.85 14.19
CA GLY A 157 6.70 -3.49 14.76
C GLY A 157 5.46 -2.60 14.82
N ALA A 158 5.38 -1.52 14.04
CA ALA A 158 4.23 -0.61 14.04
C ALA A 158 3.60 -0.50 12.66
N TYR A 159 2.28 -0.32 12.65
CA TYR A 159 1.46 -0.27 11.43
C TYR A 159 0.41 0.82 11.53
N ASP A 160 0.34 1.67 10.50
CA ASP A 160 -0.74 2.63 10.31
C ASP A 160 -1.70 2.12 9.25
N PHE A 161 -2.99 2.15 9.57
CA PHE A 161 -4.07 1.66 8.72
C PHE A 161 -5.02 2.78 8.28
N ASP A 162 -5.43 2.73 7.01
CA ASP A 162 -6.67 3.34 6.53
C ASP A 162 -7.75 2.28 6.57
N LEU A 163 -8.80 2.51 7.38
CA LEU A 163 -9.93 1.60 7.43
C LEU A 163 -10.95 1.92 6.34
N ALA A 164 -11.51 0.86 5.75
CA ALA A 164 -12.58 0.99 4.75
C ALA A 164 -13.88 1.57 5.35
N ALA A 165 -14.11 1.32 6.64
CA ALA A 165 -15.22 1.86 7.41
C ALA A 165 -14.75 2.23 8.82
N ASP A 166 -15.58 2.98 9.54
CA ASP A 166 -15.32 3.29 10.94
C ASP A 166 -15.31 2.00 11.79
N ALA A 167 -14.19 1.70 12.46
CA ALA A 167 -14.16 0.58 13.40
C ALA A 167 -15.07 0.85 14.61
N PRO A 168 -15.64 -0.20 15.24
CA PRO A 168 -16.46 -0.07 16.45
C PRO A 168 -15.60 0.37 17.64
N VAL A 169 -15.43 1.68 17.79
CA VAL A 169 -14.50 2.31 18.75
C VAL A 169 -14.74 1.81 20.18
N ARG A 170 -15.99 1.66 20.62
CA ARG A 170 -16.31 1.13 21.96
C ARG A 170 -15.74 -0.28 22.18
N ALA A 171 -15.98 -1.18 21.23
CA ALA A 171 -15.54 -2.57 21.31
C ALA A 171 -14.01 -2.66 21.27
N LEU A 172 -13.37 -1.92 20.36
CA LEU A 172 -11.92 -1.84 20.25
C LEU A 172 -11.29 -1.29 21.55
N CYS A 173 -11.83 -0.23 22.13
CA CYS A 173 -11.33 0.33 23.37
C CYS A 173 -11.57 -0.60 24.57
N ALA A 174 -12.67 -1.34 24.60
CA ALA A 174 -12.91 -2.36 25.62
C ALA A 174 -11.89 -3.50 25.50
N PHE A 175 -11.59 -3.95 24.28
CA PHE A 175 -10.53 -4.92 24.03
C PHE A 175 -9.15 -4.38 24.44
N TRP A 176 -8.81 -3.15 24.07
CA TRP A 176 -7.56 -2.50 24.46
C TRP A 176 -7.42 -2.43 25.98
N ARG A 177 -8.47 -2.07 26.72
CA ARG A 177 -8.43 -2.05 28.19
C ARG A 177 -8.19 -3.43 28.81
N ARG A 178 -8.82 -4.48 28.25
CA ARG A 178 -8.70 -5.86 28.78
C ARG A 178 -7.39 -6.54 28.42
N ARG A 179 -6.91 -6.36 27.19
CA ARG A 179 -5.78 -7.12 26.60
C ARG A 179 -4.51 -6.29 26.47
N GLY A 180 -4.61 -4.97 26.51
CA GLY A 180 -3.54 -4.08 26.08
C GLY A 180 -2.31 -4.11 26.99
N ALA A 181 -2.48 -4.29 28.30
CA ALA A 181 -1.35 -4.45 29.21
C ALA A 181 -0.53 -5.71 28.87
N ALA A 182 -1.20 -6.87 28.75
CA ALA A 182 -0.56 -8.14 28.43
C ALA A 182 0.06 -8.17 27.03
N ALA A 183 -0.56 -7.52 26.05
CA ALA A 183 -0.09 -7.48 24.66
C ALA A 183 0.91 -6.33 24.38
N GLY A 184 1.15 -5.43 25.34
CA GLY A 184 1.88 -4.19 25.09
C GLY A 184 1.22 -3.32 24.00
N PHE A 185 -0.11 -3.31 23.90
CA PHE A 185 -0.85 -2.73 22.79
C PHE A 185 -0.79 -1.20 22.79
N GLY A 186 0.00 -0.65 21.86
CA GLY A 186 -0.03 0.75 21.48
C GLY A 186 -1.11 1.02 20.45
N LEU A 187 -2.10 1.85 20.80
CA LEU A 187 -3.26 2.17 19.96
C LEU A 187 -3.39 3.68 19.73
N GLY A 188 -3.17 4.13 18.50
CA GLY A 188 -3.33 5.55 18.13
C GLY A 188 -4.57 5.79 17.29
N PHE A 189 -5.23 6.93 17.52
CA PHE A 189 -6.35 7.41 16.71
C PHE A 189 -5.98 8.74 16.06
N TYR A 190 -5.67 8.74 14.76
CA TYR A 190 -5.49 10.00 14.04
C TYR A 190 -6.85 10.63 13.72
N ASP A 191 -7.84 9.78 13.38
CA ASP A 191 -9.26 10.12 13.31
C ASP A 191 -10.12 8.83 13.38
N ARG A 192 -11.36 8.87 12.85
CA ARG A 192 -12.29 7.73 12.83
C ARG A 192 -11.99 6.67 11.78
N ARG A 193 -11.02 6.88 10.89
CA ARG A 193 -10.59 5.97 9.80
C ARG A 193 -9.11 5.63 9.83
N HIS A 194 -8.29 6.45 10.46
CA HIS A 194 -6.84 6.29 10.51
C HIS A 194 -6.38 5.82 11.89
N ARG A 195 -5.76 4.64 11.97
CA ARG A 195 -5.27 4.06 13.24
C ARG A 195 -3.82 3.65 13.18
N HIS A 196 -3.16 3.77 14.33
CA HIS A 196 -1.84 3.17 14.60
C HIS A 196 -2.01 1.93 15.48
N VAL A 197 -1.28 0.86 15.17
CA VAL A 197 -1.18 -0.37 15.98
C VAL A 197 0.28 -0.79 16.15
N ASP A 198 0.71 -1.02 17.39
CA ASP A 198 2.00 -1.65 17.73
C ASP A 198 1.91 -2.46 19.05
N THR A 199 2.95 -3.25 19.36
CA THR A 199 3.05 -4.01 20.63
C THR A 199 4.25 -3.60 21.50
N ALA A 200 4.66 -2.34 21.45
CA ALA A 200 5.83 -1.83 22.16
C ALA A 200 5.45 -1.01 23.42
N GLY A 201 4.30 -1.29 24.02
CA GLY A 201 3.87 -0.76 25.32
C GLY A 201 2.37 -0.43 25.37
N PHE A 202 1.76 -0.56 26.55
CA PHE A 202 0.35 -0.28 26.75
C PHE A 202 0.08 1.23 26.79
N ARG A 203 -0.21 1.82 25.63
CA ARG A 203 -0.43 3.26 25.46
C ARG A 203 -1.56 3.52 24.47
N THR A 204 -2.14 4.70 24.60
CA THR A 204 -3.14 5.19 23.66
C THR A 204 -3.05 6.70 23.50
N TRP A 205 -3.35 7.22 22.32
CA TRP A 205 -3.33 8.66 22.01
C TRP A 205 -4.35 9.02 20.94
N GLY A 206 -4.73 10.30 20.86
CA GLY A 206 -5.61 10.84 19.83
C GLY A 206 -4.87 11.65 18.76
N GLY A 207 -5.62 12.45 17.99
CA GLY A 207 -5.10 13.16 16.82
C GLY A 207 -4.04 14.21 17.12
N ASP A 208 -3.97 14.71 18.36
CA ASP A 208 -2.91 15.63 18.82
C ASP A 208 -1.70 14.89 19.45
N PHE A 209 -1.65 13.56 19.30
CA PHE A 209 -0.62 12.67 19.84
C PHE A 209 -0.56 12.59 21.38
N ARG A 210 -1.58 13.10 22.09
CA ARG A 210 -1.66 13.02 23.55
C ARG A 210 -2.62 11.93 24.01
N ARG A 211 -2.38 11.41 25.21
CA ARG A 211 -3.25 10.40 25.83
C ARG A 211 -4.69 10.90 25.99
N GLY A 212 -4.86 12.14 26.47
CA GLY A 212 -6.17 12.72 26.82
C GLY A 212 -7.16 12.85 25.65
N THR A 213 -6.67 12.94 24.41
CA THR A 213 -7.52 13.04 23.22
C THR A 213 -7.85 11.68 22.60
N SER A 214 -7.31 10.60 23.14
CA SER A 214 -7.61 9.26 22.64
C SER A 214 -9.08 8.92 22.78
N LEU A 215 -9.64 8.28 21.75
CA LEU A 215 -11.01 7.78 21.78
C LEU A 215 -11.25 6.71 22.88
N CYS A 216 -10.19 6.11 23.44
CA CYS A 216 -10.29 5.16 24.54
C CYS A 216 -10.23 5.78 25.94
N GLN A 217 -9.98 7.09 26.06
CA GLN A 217 -10.03 7.81 27.35
C GLN A 217 -11.40 8.36 27.69
N LYS A 218 -12.29 8.57 26.70
CA LYS A 218 -13.65 9.01 26.98
C LYS A 218 -14.35 7.90 27.79
N PRO A 219 -14.88 8.20 29.00
CA PRO A 219 -15.74 7.27 29.71
C PRO A 219 -16.88 6.87 28.79
N SER A 220 -17.29 5.61 28.86
CA SER A 220 -18.45 5.09 28.16
C SER A 220 -19.72 5.83 28.63
N GLN A 221 -19.99 7.01 28.06
CA GLN A 221 -21.33 7.59 28.09
C GLN A 221 -22.22 6.58 27.37
N GLY A 222 -23.21 6.01 28.05
CA GLY A 222 -24.02 4.89 27.58
C GLY A 222 -24.82 5.18 26.31
N SER A 223 -24.20 5.05 25.14
CA SER A 223 -24.94 4.79 23.91
C SER A 223 -25.11 3.27 23.78
N PRO A 224 -26.30 2.79 23.37
CA PRO A 224 -26.54 1.38 23.15
C PRO A 224 -25.52 0.80 22.14
N PRO A 225 -25.24 -0.51 22.18
CA PRO A 225 -24.47 -1.15 21.12
C PRO A 225 -25.19 -0.94 19.79
N ASP A 226 -24.51 -0.32 18.83
CA ASP A 226 -24.97 -0.29 17.44
C ASP A 226 -25.14 -1.75 16.96
N GLY A 227 -26.37 -2.18 16.70
CA GLY A 227 -26.65 -3.40 15.95
C GLY A 227 -27.38 -4.55 16.65
N ALA A 228 -27.93 -4.38 17.87
CA ALA A 228 -28.90 -5.37 18.37
C ALA A 228 -30.24 -5.17 17.64
N ALA A 229 -30.47 -5.94 16.57
CA ALA A 229 -31.80 -6.06 15.98
C ALA A 229 -32.78 -6.52 17.06
N ALA A 230 -33.76 -5.67 17.39
CA ALA A 230 -34.84 -6.05 18.30
C ALA A 230 -35.60 -7.25 17.70
N PRO A 231 -35.96 -8.27 18.50
CA PRO A 231 -36.79 -9.36 18.01
C PRO A 231 -38.15 -8.80 17.58
N ARG A 232 -38.55 -9.07 16.34
CA ARG A 232 -39.93 -8.89 15.88
C ARG A 232 -40.82 -9.71 16.80
N ARG A 233 -41.70 -9.06 17.56
CA ARG A 233 -42.81 -9.74 18.22
C ARG A 233 -43.79 -10.16 17.12
N LEU A 234 -44.22 -11.42 17.23
CA LEU A 234 -45.33 -12.02 16.48
C LEU A 234 -46.64 -11.30 16.84
#